data_AF-A0A950CEH9-F1
#
_entry.id   AF-A0A950CEH9-F1
#
_cell.length_a   1.000
_cell.length_b   1.000
_cell.length_c   1.000
_cell.angle_alpha   90.00
_cell.angle_beta   90.00
_cell.angle_gamma   90.00
#
_symmetry.space_group_name_H-M   'P 1'
#
loop_
_entity.id
_entity.type
_entity.pdbx_description
1 polymer ?
#
loop_
_entity_poly.entity_id
_entity_poly.type
_entity_poly.pdbx_seq_one_letter_code
_entity_poly.pdbx_strand_id
1 'polypeptide(L)'
;AQGVAGRIPPLATSLARFMRTSAGRNYVLRVPGAANSALPDAELAAVLNWLSDRYPPADGPRPAPFTSEEVARVRHTPLADVRAARREVVRALAATGSAPAADY
;
A
#
# COMPACT_ATOMS: atom_id res chain seq x y z
N ALA A 1 -7.26 12.10 4.11
CA ALA A 1 -8.55 11.42 3.84
C ALA A 1 -8.87 10.48 5.00
N GLN A 2 -10.03 10.64 5.64
CA GLN A 2 -10.53 9.70 6.65
C GLN A 2 -11.06 8.45 5.91
N GLY A 3 -10.59 7.26 6.28
CA GLY A 3 -11.05 6.01 5.67
C GLY A 3 -12.49 5.65 6.09
N VAL A 4 -12.99 4.50 5.63
CA VAL A 4 -14.24 3.91 6.10
C VAL A 4 -13.90 2.85 7.14
N ALA A 5 -14.27 3.06 8.40
CA ALA A 5 -14.03 2.10 9.48
C ALA A 5 -14.51 0.68 9.09
N GLY A 6 -13.69 -0.35 9.35
CA GLY A 6 -14.01 -1.73 8.97
C GLY A 6 -13.97 -2.05 7.46
N ARG A 7 -13.55 -1.12 6.58
CA ARG A 7 -13.52 -1.35 5.12
C ARG A 7 -12.30 -0.78 4.43
N ILE A 8 -12.03 0.51 4.64
CA ILE A 8 -10.97 1.26 3.96
C ILE A 8 -10.16 1.96 5.05
N PRO A 9 -8.88 1.64 5.22
CA PRO A 9 -8.08 2.29 6.25
C PRO A 9 -7.89 3.78 5.92
N PRO A 10 -7.60 4.64 6.91
CA PRO A 10 -7.10 5.98 6.63
C PRO A 10 -5.86 5.86 5.75
N LEU A 11 -5.95 6.46 4.57
CA LEU A 11 -4.93 6.36 3.53
C LEU A 11 -3.58 6.89 4.04
N ALA A 12 -3.66 7.93 4.88
CA ALA A 12 -2.53 8.71 5.35
C ALA A 12 -1.45 7.87 6.04
N THR A 13 -1.78 7.15 7.09
CA THR A 13 -0.79 6.41 7.89
C THR A 13 -0.56 4.99 7.39
N SER A 14 -1.53 4.44 6.67
CA SER A 14 -1.49 3.03 6.28
C SER A 14 -0.61 2.80 5.06
N LEU A 15 -0.68 3.68 4.05
CA LEU A 15 0.09 3.53 2.82
C LEU A 15 1.60 3.49 3.09
N ALA A 16 2.12 4.48 3.84
CA ALA A 16 3.53 4.55 4.16
C ALA A 16 4.04 3.31 4.93
N ARG A 17 3.21 2.71 5.79
CA ARG A 17 3.55 1.46 6.50
C ARG A 17 3.61 0.26 5.56
N PHE A 18 2.64 0.11 4.66
CA PHE A 18 2.68 -0.94 3.64
C PHE A 18 3.91 -0.82 2.73
N MET A 19 4.33 0.40 2.40
CA MET A 19 5.49 0.62 1.52
C MET A 19 6.85 0.22 2.13
N ARG A 20 6.93 -0.07 3.44
CA ARG A 20 8.17 -0.43 4.14
C ARG A 20 8.68 -1.84 3.87
N THR A 21 7.80 -2.73 3.39
CA THR A 21 8.17 -4.13 3.14
C THR A 21 7.86 -4.49 1.70
N SER A 22 8.64 -5.39 1.12
CA SER A 22 8.40 -5.88 -0.23
C SER A 22 6.99 -6.49 -0.36
N ALA A 23 6.51 -7.17 0.68
CA ALA A 23 5.16 -7.75 0.69
C ALA A 23 4.06 -6.66 0.68
N GLY A 24 4.21 -5.60 1.48
CA GLY A 24 3.23 -4.53 1.52
C GLY A 24 3.22 -3.66 0.27
N ARG A 25 4.41 -3.41 -0.32
CA ARG A 25 4.53 -2.78 -1.65
C ARG A 25 3.80 -3.58 -2.72
N ASN A 26 4.05 -4.89 -2.79
CA ASN A 26 3.36 -5.78 -3.72
C ASN A 26 1.84 -5.74 -3.53
N TYR A 27 1.37 -5.72 -2.28
CA TYR A 27 -0.05 -5.64 -1.99
C TYR A 27 -0.67 -4.31 -2.46
N VAL A 28 -0.04 -3.16 -2.15
CA VAL A 28 -0.52 -1.83 -2.56
C VAL A 28 -0.69 -1.72 -4.07
N LEU A 29 0.22 -2.29 -4.86
CA LEU A 29 0.15 -2.24 -6.32
C LEU A 29 -0.92 -3.15 -6.92
N ARG A 30 -1.39 -4.16 -6.18
CA ARG A 30 -2.30 -5.20 -6.67
C ARG A 30 -3.72 -5.10 -6.11
N VAL A 31 -3.99 -4.20 -5.17
CA VAL A 31 -5.38 -3.97 -4.73
C VAL A 31 -6.20 -3.43 -5.91
N PRO A 32 -7.51 -3.76 -6.01
CA PRO A 32 -8.31 -3.45 -7.20
C PRO A 32 -8.26 -1.98 -7.64
N GLY A 33 -8.20 -1.03 -6.70
CA GLY A 33 -8.12 0.39 -7.02
C GLY A 33 -6.81 0.82 -7.70
N ALA A 34 -5.68 0.19 -7.36
CA ALA A 34 -4.39 0.48 -7.98
C ALA A 34 -4.22 -0.33 -9.28
N ALA A 35 -4.53 -1.63 -9.22
CA ALA A 35 -4.38 -2.56 -10.33
C ALA A 35 -5.24 -2.19 -11.55
N ASN A 36 -6.46 -1.69 -11.31
CA ASN A 36 -7.41 -1.30 -12.36
C ASN A 36 -7.45 0.22 -12.61
N SER A 37 -6.47 0.96 -12.11
CA SER A 37 -6.39 2.41 -12.35
C SER A 37 -6.25 2.69 -13.84
N ALA A 38 -6.95 3.71 -14.34
CA ALA A 38 -6.80 4.19 -15.71
C ALA A 38 -5.47 4.94 -15.93
N LEU A 39 -4.74 5.25 -14.86
CA LEU A 39 -3.46 5.94 -14.94
C LEU A 39 -2.37 5.04 -15.55
N PRO A 40 -1.49 5.59 -16.40
CA PRO A 40 -0.23 4.95 -16.78
C PRO A 40 0.63 4.61 -15.55
N ASP A 41 1.53 3.64 -15.70
CA ASP A 41 2.38 3.14 -14.60
C ASP A 41 3.17 4.26 -13.90
N ALA A 42 3.76 5.17 -14.68
CA ALA A 42 4.52 6.29 -14.16
C ALA A 42 3.65 7.27 -13.36
N GLU A 43 2.44 7.56 -13.82
CA GLU A 43 1.51 8.46 -13.14
C GLU A 43 0.95 7.83 -11.86
N LEU A 44 0.63 6.53 -11.90
CA LEU A 44 0.22 5.79 -10.71
C LEU A 44 1.34 5.78 -9.66
N ALA A 45 2.59 5.53 -10.06
CA ALA A 45 3.74 5.61 -9.17
C ALA A 45 3.87 7.01 -8.55
N ALA A 46 3.76 8.07 -9.37
CA ALA A 46 3.84 9.45 -8.90
C ALA A 46 2.74 9.79 -7.88
N VAL A 47 1.49 9.36 -8.11
CA VAL A 47 0.39 9.59 -7.17
C VAL A 47 0.61 8.85 -5.85
N LEU A 48 1.04 7.58 -5.87
CA LEU A 48 1.31 6.82 -4.66
C LEU A 48 2.47 7.43 -3.85
N ASN A 49 3.52 7.87 -4.54
CA ASN A 49 4.64 8.56 -3.91
C ASN A 49 4.22 9.91 -3.31
N TRP A 50 3.45 10.71 -4.06
CA TRP A 50 2.89 11.96 -3.57
C TRP A 50 2.01 11.76 -2.33
N LEU A 51 1.17 10.72 -2.31
CA LEU A 51 0.36 10.37 -1.14
C LEU A 51 1.23 10.01 0.07
N SER A 52 2.29 9.22 -0.15
CA SER A 52 3.25 8.87 0.92
C SER A 52 4.00 10.10 1.44
N ASP A 53 4.28 11.08 0.59
CA ASP A 53 4.94 12.32 1.01
C ASP A 53 4.00 13.28 1.72
N ARG A 54 2.76 13.36 1.25
CA ARG A 54 1.70 14.20 1.84
C ARG A 54 1.26 13.68 3.22
N TYR A 55 1.38 12.38 3.42
CA TYR A 55 1.03 11.68 4.64
C TYR A 55 2.19 10.79 5.11
N PRO A 56 3.25 11.39 5.67
CA PRO A 56 4.40 10.63 6.13
C PRO A 56 4.00 9.71 7.29
N PRO A 57 4.75 8.62 7.50
CA PRO A 57 4.54 7.77 8.65
C PRO A 57 4.75 8.56 9.94
N ALA A 58 3.95 8.28 10.97
CA ALA A 58 4.07 8.94 12.28
C ALA A 58 5.36 8.54 13.03
N ASP A 59 5.94 7.41 12.65
CA ASP A 59 7.03 6.72 13.32
C ASP A 59 7.97 6.12 12.26
N GLY A 60 9.29 6.17 12.43
CA GLY A 60 10.27 5.48 11.57
C GLY A 60 10.61 6.18 10.23
N PRO A 61 11.51 5.58 9.43
CA PRO A 61 12.01 6.20 8.20
C PRO A 61 10.94 6.25 7.09
N ARG A 62 11.11 7.20 6.15
CA ARG A 62 10.28 7.25 4.93
C ARG A 62 10.55 6.01 4.07
N PRO A 63 9.51 5.39 3.50
CA PRO A 63 9.69 4.28 2.59
C PRO A 63 10.34 4.74 1.28
N ALA A 64 11.00 3.83 0.57
CA ALA A 64 11.48 4.09 -0.78
C ALA A 64 10.29 4.40 -1.72
N PRO A 65 10.44 5.32 -2.69
CA PRO A 65 9.39 5.58 -3.67
C PRO A 65 9.14 4.35 -4.57
N PHE A 66 7.94 4.24 -5.13
CA PHE A 66 7.64 3.32 -6.24
C PHE A 66 8.31 3.81 -7.53
N THR A 67 8.80 2.87 -8.34
CA THR A 67 9.25 3.16 -9.71
C THR A 67 8.21 2.71 -10.72
N SER A 68 8.24 3.30 -11.93
CA SER A 68 7.33 2.92 -13.01
C SER A 68 7.49 1.44 -13.38
N GLU A 69 8.72 0.93 -13.39
CA GLU A 69 9.03 -0.47 -13.72
C GLU A 69 8.49 -1.43 -12.68
N GLU A 70 8.56 -1.07 -11.39
CA GLU A 70 7.98 -1.86 -10.32
C GLU A 70 6.46 -1.94 -10.47
N VAL A 71 5.81 -0.80 -10.74
CA VAL A 71 4.36 -0.74 -10.97
C VAL A 71 3.95 -1.61 -12.15
N ALA A 72 4.58 -1.41 -13.32
CA ALA A 72 4.28 -2.15 -14.55
C ALA A 72 4.42 -3.66 -14.36
N ARG A 73 5.47 -4.11 -13.66
CA ARG A 73 5.72 -5.53 -13.39
C ARG A 73 4.69 -6.15 -12.44
N VAL A 74 4.29 -5.41 -11.41
CA VAL A 74 3.55 -5.99 -10.28
C VAL A 74 2.04 -5.84 -10.41
N ARG A 75 1.55 -4.68 -10.89
CA ARG A 75 0.12 -4.31 -10.78
C ARG A 75 -0.82 -5.26 -11.54
N HIS A 76 -0.32 -5.88 -12.60
CA HIS A 76 -1.10 -6.78 -13.46
C HIS A 76 -1.17 -8.22 -12.93
N THR A 77 -0.55 -8.52 -11.78
CA THR A 77 -0.66 -9.83 -11.14
C THR A 77 -1.87 -9.86 -10.19
N PRO A 78 -2.95 -10.61 -10.48
CA PRO A 78 -4.15 -10.60 -9.65
C PRO A 78 -3.91 -11.11 -8.24
N LEU A 79 -4.65 -10.57 -7.27
CA LEU A 79 -4.78 -11.18 -5.93
C LEU A 79 -5.96 -12.16 -5.95
N ALA A 80 -5.72 -13.42 -5.61
CA ALA A 80 -6.79 -14.43 -5.52
C ALA A 80 -7.81 -14.07 -4.43
N ASP A 81 -7.35 -13.59 -3.28
CA ASP A 81 -8.19 -13.02 -2.22
C ASP A 81 -7.48 -11.78 -1.63
N VAL A 82 -8.04 -10.61 -1.93
CA VAL A 82 -7.52 -9.33 -1.45
C VAL A 82 -7.54 -9.23 0.08
N ARG A 83 -8.58 -9.76 0.74
CA ARG A 83 -8.72 -9.71 2.20
C ARG A 83 -7.71 -10.65 2.86
N ALA A 84 -7.52 -11.85 2.33
CA ALA A 84 -6.50 -12.77 2.83
C ALA A 84 -5.09 -12.22 2.66
N ALA A 85 -4.75 -11.70 1.48
CA ALA A 85 -3.46 -11.07 1.23
C ALA A 85 -3.21 -9.89 2.16
N ARG A 86 -4.25 -9.08 2.42
CA ARG A 86 -4.17 -7.97 3.38
C ARG A 86 -3.85 -8.45 4.79
N ARG A 87 -4.57 -9.45 5.30
CA ARG A 87 -4.34 -10.01 6.64
C ARG A 87 -2.91 -10.51 6.79
N GLU A 88 -2.38 -11.17 5.77
CA GLU A 88 -1.01 -11.68 5.79
C GLU A 88 0.02 -10.55 5.87
N VAL A 89 -0.13 -9.52 5.04
CA VAL A 89 0.77 -8.37 5.05
C VAL A 89 0.69 -7.61 6.37
N VAL A 90 -0.51 -7.40 6.92
CA VAL A 90 -0.69 -6.74 8.23
C VAL A 90 -0.06 -7.56 9.35
N ARG A 91 -0.20 -8.89 9.34
CA ARG A 91 0.45 -9.78 10.32
C ARG A 91 1.97 -9.67 10.24
N ALA A 92 2.54 -9.69 9.03
CA ALA A 92 3.97 -9.54 8.83
C ALA A 92 4.48 -8.18 9.32
N LEU A 93 3.74 -7.11 9.06
CA LEU A 93 4.05 -5.77 9.54
C LEU A 93 3.94 -5.63 11.06
N ALA A 94 3.01 -6.36 11.70
CA ALA A 94 2.88 -6.38 13.16
C ALA A 94 4.10 -7.04 13.81
N ALA A 95 4.62 -8.11 13.21
CA ALA A 95 5.83 -8.77 13.67
C ALA A 95 7.09 -7.87 13.61
N THR A 96 7.08 -6.84 12.76
CA THR A 96 8.17 -5.84 12.69
C THR A 96 7.88 -4.58 13.54
N GLY A 97 6.82 -4.58 14.36
CA GLY A 97 6.43 -3.45 15.20
C GLY A 97 5.78 -2.26 14.47
N SER A 98 5.32 -2.45 13.22
CA SER A 98 4.80 -1.37 12.36
C SER A 98 3.57 -1.80 11.56
N ALA A 99 2.45 -2.13 12.22
CA ALA A 99 1.21 -2.48 11.54
C ALA A 99 0.20 -1.32 11.46
N PRO A 100 -0.60 -1.26 10.38
CA PRO A 100 -1.93 -0.65 10.47
C PRO A 100 -2.81 -1.42 11.47
N ALA A 101 -3.87 -0.81 11.99
CA ALA A 101 -4.83 -1.51 12.87
C ALA A 101 -5.31 -2.82 12.22
N ALA A 102 -5.40 -3.89 13.02
CA ALA A 102 -5.69 -5.25 12.54
C ALA A 102 -7.19 -5.44 12.21
N ASP A 103 -8.02 -4.61 12.81
CA ASP A 103 -9.46 -4.53 12.74
C ASP A 103 -9.89 -3.65 11.56
N TYR A 104 -9.94 -4.30 10.38
CA TYR A 104 -10.68 -3.81 9.22
C TYR A 104 -11.44 -4.95 8.51
#